data_AF-A0A9P6B7J4-F1
#
_entry.id   AF-A0A9P6B7J4-F1
#
_cell.length_a   1.000
_cell.length_b   1.000
_cell.length_c   1.000
_cell.angle_alpha   90.00
_cell.angle_beta   90.00
_cell.angle_gamma   90.00
#
_symmetry.space_group_name_H-M   'P 1'
#
loop_
_entity.id
_entity.type
_entity.pdbx_description
1 polymer ?
#
loop_
_entity_poly.entity_id
_entity_poly.type
_entity_poly.pdbx_seq_one_letter_code
_entity_poly.pdbx_strand_id
1 'polypeptide(L)'
;MSEKVGAYGTKAAESFRRTWDKEEYAAKAREKDRLERERMQENDELMRKGKKPRRFREELPKATELMKQREAPLELDKNLNKTIIVQNPGGRGPGQPGFYCEVCNRTCKDSVGYLDHINGRTHLRRLGQTTRIARSTIEQVRARIAMLREKTREAAKAKAFDFDQRLEEVRAKEQAIRDAKKAEKKAAREARLIEAVTDPQADEMASMMGFGGFGTSKKH
;
A
#
# COMPACT_ATOMS: atom_id res chain seq x y z
N MET A 1 46.91 35.29 -25.40
CA MET A 1 45.88 34.22 -25.48
C MET A 1 46.52 32.94 -24.98
N SER A 2 46.32 32.58 -23.72
CA SER A 2 46.78 31.29 -23.17
C SER A 2 45.54 30.51 -22.80
N GLU A 3 45.14 29.57 -23.65
CA GLU A 3 44.03 28.67 -23.36
C GLU A 3 44.44 27.76 -22.20
N LYS A 4 43.75 27.88 -21.05
CA LYS A 4 43.95 26.98 -19.90
C LYS A 4 43.32 25.64 -20.22
N VAL A 5 44.09 24.75 -20.84
CA VAL A 5 43.74 23.35 -21.07
C VAL A 5 44.07 22.55 -19.81
N GLY A 6 43.10 21.80 -19.30
CA GLY A 6 43.29 20.89 -18.15
C GLY A 6 44.16 19.68 -18.52
N ALA A 7 44.68 18.98 -17.51
CA ALA A 7 45.71 17.93 -17.63
C ALA A 7 45.37 16.73 -18.55
N TYR A 8 44.14 16.59 -19.03
CA TYR A 8 43.70 15.51 -19.93
C TYR A 8 43.18 15.98 -21.30
N GLY A 9 43.45 17.23 -21.71
CA GLY A 9 43.12 17.70 -23.07
C GLY A 9 41.63 17.83 -23.40
N THR A 10 40.74 17.52 -22.46
CA THR A 10 39.30 17.76 -22.59
C THR A 10 38.99 19.20 -22.16
N LYS A 11 38.45 20.00 -23.08
CA LYS A 11 37.81 21.28 -22.72
C LYS A 11 36.66 20.93 -21.78
N ALA A 12 36.71 21.42 -20.54
CA ALA A 12 35.61 21.24 -19.59
C ALA A 12 34.32 21.73 -20.27
N ALA A 13 33.32 20.86 -20.43
CA ALA A 13 32.04 21.24 -21.00
C ALA A 13 31.47 22.39 -20.16
N GLU A 14 31.46 23.59 -20.74
CA GLU A 14 31.28 24.86 -20.01
C GLU A 14 29.82 25.13 -19.60
N SER A 15 28.97 24.10 -19.55
CA SER A 15 27.54 24.25 -19.31
C SER A 15 26.93 23.11 -18.48
N PHE A 16 27.50 22.84 -17.31
CA PHE A 16 26.80 22.08 -16.25
C PHE A 16 25.63 22.86 -15.60
N ARG A 17 25.40 24.12 -16.02
CA ARG A 17 24.30 24.98 -15.56
C ARG A 17 23.26 25.10 -16.66
N ARG A 18 21.98 24.95 -16.29
CA ARG A 18 20.83 25.08 -17.20
C ARG A 18 20.79 26.49 -17.79
N THR A 19 21.21 26.64 -19.05
CA THR A 19 21.14 27.91 -19.78
C THR A 19 19.73 28.10 -20.31
N TRP A 20 19.08 29.19 -19.93
CA TRP A 20 17.77 29.56 -20.45
C TRP A 20 17.94 30.22 -21.81
N ASP A 21 17.25 29.71 -22.82
CA ASP A 21 17.22 30.32 -24.14
C ASP A 21 16.33 31.57 -24.13
N LYS A 22 16.93 32.76 -24.10
CA LYS A 22 16.20 34.03 -23.98
C LYS A 22 15.27 34.26 -25.17
N GLU A 23 15.60 33.76 -26.36
CA GLU A 23 14.81 33.96 -27.57
C GLU A 23 13.54 33.11 -27.56
N GLU A 24 13.65 31.85 -27.16
CA GLU A 24 12.49 30.95 -27.03
C GLU A 24 11.50 31.46 -25.96
N TYR A 25 12.01 31.96 -24.83
CA TYR A 25 11.16 32.54 -23.79
C TYR A 25 10.55 33.87 -24.20
N ALA A 26 11.28 34.72 -24.95
CA ALA A 26 10.73 35.95 -25.51
C ALA A 26 9.64 35.67 -26.56
N ALA A 27 9.83 34.64 -27.40
CA ALA A 27 8.82 34.20 -28.36
C ALA A 27 7.56 33.66 -27.64
N LYS A 28 7.72 32.82 -26.62
CA LYS A 28 6.61 32.33 -25.79
C LYS A 28 5.88 33.46 -25.07
N ALA A 29 6.59 34.50 -24.62
CA ALA A 29 5.97 35.67 -24.01
C ALA A 29 5.14 36.47 -25.03
N ARG A 30 5.68 36.71 -26.23
CA ARG A 30 4.96 37.40 -27.32
C ARG A 30 3.71 36.65 -27.76
N GLU A 31 3.79 35.32 -27.87
CA GLU A 31 2.62 34.48 -28.19
C GLU A 31 1.56 34.55 -27.09
N LYS A 32 1.95 34.57 -25.81
CA LYS A 32 1.01 34.78 -24.71
C LYS A 32 0.34 36.15 -24.75
N ASP A 33 1.11 37.22 -24.98
CA ASP A 33 0.59 38.58 -25.06
C ASP A 33 -0.37 38.75 -26.24
N ARG A 34 -0.05 38.13 -27.39
CA ARG A 34 -0.93 38.10 -28.56
C ARG A 34 -2.25 37.39 -28.25
N LEU A 35 -2.18 36.20 -27.67
CA LEU A 35 -3.35 35.41 -27.31
C LEU A 35 -4.23 36.15 -26.28
N GLU A 36 -3.62 36.84 -25.32
CA GLU A 36 -4.34 37.63 -24.32
C GLU A 36 -5.00 38.87 -24.93
N ARG A 37 -4.34 39.53 -25.90
CA ARG A 37 -4.93 40.65 -26.64
C ARG A 37 -6.11 40.21 -27.50
N GLU A 38 -5.99 39.11 -28.23
CA GLU A 38 -7.09 38.53 -29.02
C GLU A 38 -8.29 38.20 -28.10
N ARG A 39 -8.03 37.64 -26.89
CA ARG A 39 -9.09 37.39 -25.89
C ARG A 39 -9.75 38.65 -25.34
N MET A 40 -8.98 39.71 -25.12
CA MET A 40 -9.54 40.99 -24.67
C MET A 40 -10.45 41.57 -25.74
N GLN A 41 -10.03 41.55 -27.01
CA GLN A 41 -10.86 41.98 -28.14
C GLN A 41 -12.15 41.15 -28.26
N GLU A 42 -12.07 39.83 -28.15
CA GLU A 42 -13.26 38.96 -28.15
C GLU A 42 -14.21 39.26 -26.98
N ASN A 43 -13.68 39.54 -25.79
CA ASN A 43 -14.50 39.91 -24.63
C ASN A 43 -15.12 41.29 -24.79
N ASP A 44 -14.39 42.27 -25.31
CA ASP A 44 -14.89 43.62 -25.57
C ASP A 44 -15.99 43.59 -26.64
N GLU A 45 -15.84 42.76 -27.68
CA GLU A 45 -16.91 42.51 -28.65
C GLU A 45 -18.14 41.86 -28.03
N LEU A 46 -17.97 40.89 -27.13
CA LEU A 46 -19.07 40.25 -26.43
C LEU A 46 -19.79 41.24 -25.51
N MET A 47 -19.05 42.10 -24.82
CA MET A 47 -19.59 43.18 -23.99
C MET A 47 -20.34 44.20 -24.85
N ARG A 48 -19.80 44.56 -26.02
CA ARG A 48 -20.48 45.42 -27.01
C ARG A 48 -21.77 44.78 -27.54
N LYS A 49 -21.82 43.44 -27.62
CA LYS A 49 -23.00 42.64 -27.96
C LYS A 49 -23.92 42.38 -26.74
N GLY A 50 -23.65 42.99 -25.58
CA GLY A 50 -24.45 42.84 -24.35
C GLY A 50 -24.33 41.48 -23.65
N LYS A 51 -23.39 40.63 -24.06
CA LYS A 51 -23.14 39.30 -23.49
C LYS A 51 -22.01 39.37 -22.47
N LYS A 52 -22.09 38.52 -21.44
CA LYS A 52 -21.03 38.43 -20.42
C LYS A 52 -19.71 37.93 -21.05
N PRO A 53 -18.55 38.39 -20.54
CA PRO A 53 -17.24 37.94 -20.99
C PRO A 53 -17.14 36.41 -20.91
N ARG A 54 -16.58 35.77 -21.95
CA ARG A 54 -16.29 34.34 -21.93
C ARG A 54 -15.21 34.08 -20.88
N ARG A 55 -15.59 33.34 -19.81
CA ARG A 55 -14.62 32.81 -18.86
C ARG A 55 -13.81 31.73 -19.56
N PHE A 56 -12.49 31.92 -19.63
CA PHE A 56 -11.60 30.92 -20.20
C PHE A 56 -11.76 29.60 -19.45
N ARG A 57 -12.31 28.59 -20.14
CA ARG A 57 -12.19 27.19 -19.76
C ARG A 57 -11.21 26.60 -20.73
N GLU A 58 -10.14 26.01 -20.22
CA GLU A 58 -9.33 25.07 -21.02
C GLU A 58 -10.29 24.09 -21.68
N GLU A 59 -10.29 24.07 -23.02
CA GLU A 59 -11.04 23.09 -23.80
C GLU A 59 -10.34 21.74 -23.67
N LEU A 60 -10.59 21.11 -22.52
CA LEU A 60 -10.19 19.75 -22.28
C LEU A 60 -10.93 18.83 -23.26
N PRO A 61 -10.26 17.75 -23.74
CA PRO A 61 -10.85 16.82 -24.70
C PRO A 61 -12.25 16.39 -24.27
N LYS A 62 -13.17 16.30 -25.24
CA LYS A 62 -14.51 15.78 -24.98
C LYS A 62 -14.38 14.37 -24.43
N ALA A 63 -15.01 14.14 -23.28
CA ALA A 63 -14.95 12.88 -22.57
C ALA A 63 -15.45 11.73 -23.46
N THR A 64 -14.54 10.87 -23.88
CA THR A 64 -14.78 9.72 -24.74
C THR A 64 -15.27 8.50 -23.96
N GLU A 65 -15.05 8.45 -22.63
CA GLU A 65 -15.36 7.28 -21.82
C GLU A 65 -16.46 7.52 -20.77
N LEU A 66 -17.22 6.47 -20.47
CA LEU A 66 -18.15 6.42 -19.34
C LEU A 66 -17.38 6.23 -18.02
N MET A 67 -18.02 6.55 -16.89
CA MET A 67 -17.40 6.40 -15.57
C MET A 67 -17.06 4.92 -15.32
N LYS A 68 -15.76 4.60 -15.23
CA LYS A 68 -15.25 3.25 -14.93
C LYS A 68 -15.09 3.07 -13.42
N GLN A 69 -15.19 1.82 -12.95
CA GLN A 69 -14.81 1.46 -11.59
C GLN A 69 -13.29 1.62 -11.45
N ARG A 70 -12.82 2.13 -10.31
CA ARG A 70 -11.39 2.21 -10.01
C ARG A 70 -10.82 0.80 -9.79
N GLU A 71 -9.69 0.52 -10.43
CA GLU A 71 -9.00 -0.78 -10.33
C GLU A 71 -8.01 -0.84 -9.16
N ALA A 72 -7.36 0.30 -8.85
CA ALA A 72 -6.43 0.40 -7.73
C ALA A 72 -7.12 0.98 -6.48
N PRO A 73 -6.82 0.45 -5.28
CA PRO A 73 -7.26 1.06 -4.03
C PRO A 73 -6.62 2.44 -3.90
N LEU A 74 -7.42 3.41 -3.45
CA LEU A 74 -6.90 4.74 -3.13
C LEU A 74 -6.16 4.60 -1.80
N GLU A 75 -4.83 4.57 -1.86
CA GLU A 75 -3.95 4.34 -0.71
C GLU A 75 -3.96 5.55 0.25
N LEU A 76 -5.12 5.81 0.87
CA LEU A 76 -5.37 6.92 1.78
C LEU A 76 -4.59 6.78 3.10
N ASP A 77 -4.20 5.56 3.44
CA ASP A 77 -3.56 5.22 4.71
C ASP A 77 -2.04 5.43 4.71
N LYS A 78 -1.44 5.76 3.56
CA LYS A 78 0.02 5.91 3.40
C LYS A 78 0.68 6.88 4.37
N ASN A 79 -0.08 7.90 4.76
CA ASN A 79 0.39 9.02 5.56
C ASN A 79 -0.08 8.94 7.02
N LEU A 80 -0.71 7.84 7.44
CA LEU A 80 -1.04 7.63 8.84
C LEU A 80 0.24 7.51 9.66
N ASN A 81 0.31 8.27 10.76
CA ASN A 81 1.41 8.31 11.72
C ASN A 81 2.79 8.73 11.16
N LYS A 82 2.86 9.31 9.95
CA LYS A 82 4.11 9.82 9.37
C LYS A 82 4.17 11.34 9.44
N THR A 83 5.26 11.89 9.97
CA THR A 83 5.57 13.32 9.93
C THR A 83 6.31 13.64 8.64
N ILE A 84 5.73 14.49 7.79
CA ILE A 84 6.33 14.87 6.51
C ILE A 84 6.89 16.29 6.62
N ILE A 85 8.17 16.46 6.30
CA ILE A 85 8.84 17.76 6.26
C ILE A 85 8.37 18.50 5.00
N VAL A 86 7.76 19.66 5.18
CA VAL A 86 7.22 20.48 4.08
C VAL A 86 8.37 21.25 3.42
N GLN A 87 8.80 20.82 2.25
CA GLN A 87 9.92 21.45 1.53
C GLN A 87 9.55 22.75 0.80
N ASN A 88 8.25 23.05 0.63
CA ASN A 88 7.81 24.22 -0.13
C ASN A 88 6.61 24.93 0.55
N PRO A 89 6.78 26.08 1.21
CA PRO A 89 5.65 26.80 1.81
C PRO A 89 4.71 27.46 0.78
N GLY A 90 5.09 27.51 -0.51
CA GLY A 90 4.44 28.28 -1.58
C GLY A 90 3.19 27.68 -2.23
N GLY A 91 2.72 26.50 -1.79
CA GLY A 91 1.41 25.96 -2.19
C GLY A 91 1.34 25.33 -3.59
N ARG A 92 0.76 24.12 -3.61
CA ARG A 92 0.52 23.23 -4.77
C ARG A 92 1.78 22.55 -5.32
N GLY A 93 1.91 21.26 -5.01
CA GLY A 93 2.92 20.38 -5.59
C GLY A 93 3.09 19.08 -4.77
N PRO A 94 3.79 18.08 -5.34
CA PRO A 94 4.18 16.88 -4.61
C PRO A 94 5.15 17.27 -3.48
N GLY A 95 4.82 16.92 -2.24
CA GLY A 95 5.61 17.30 -1.04
C GLY A 95 4.88 18.24 -0.07
N GLN A 96 3.63 18.61 -0.36
CA GLN A 96 2.75 19.20 0.65
C GLN A 96 2.11 18.13 1.55
N PRO A 97 1.81 18.47 2.82
CA PRO A 97 1.04 17.59 3.67
C PRO A 97 -0.39 17.46 3.11
N GLY A 98 -0.79 16.23 2.78
CA GLY A 98 -2.10 15.90 2.23
C GLY A 98 -2.05 14.92 1.06
N PHE A 99 -3.19 14.70 0.43
CA PHE A 99 -3.35 13.86 -0.75
C PHE A 99 -3.11 14.68 -2.02
N TYR A 100 -2.16 14.24 -2.85
CA TYR A 100 -1.84 14.91 -4.11
C TYR A 100 -2.51 14.22 -5.29
N CYS A 101 -3.17 15.01 -6.14
CA CYS A 101 -3.71 14.56 -7.42
C CYS A 101 -2.79 14.98 -8.57
N GLU A 102 -2.14 14.02 -9.23
CA GLU A 102 -1.24 14.25 -10.36
C GLU A 102 -1.96 14.86 -11.58
N VAL A 103 -3.15 14.35 -11.88
CA VAL A 103 -3.97 14.82 -13.02
C VAL A 103 -4.34 16.30 -12.88
N CYS A 104 -4.55 16.76 -11.65
CA CYS A 104 -5.03 18.11 -11.39
C CYS A 104 -3.99 19.07 -10.82
N ASN A 105 -2.79 18.58 -10.49
CA ASN A 105 -1.75 19.32 -9.79
C ASN A 105 -2.28 20.07 -8.54
N ARG A 106 -3.18 19.41 -7.80
CA ARG A 106 -3.81 19.97 -6.59
C ARG A 106 -3.61 19.04 -5.41
N THR A 107 -3.25 19.64 -4.28
CA THR A 107 -3.13 18.98 -2.98
C THR A 107 -4.43 19.19 -2.20
N CYS A 108 -5.01 18.12 -1.67
CA CYS A 108 -6.18 18.13 -0.79
C CYS A 108 -5.70 17.76 0.62
N LYS A 109 -6.10 18.52 1.64
CA LYS A 109 -5.68 18.29 3.03
C LYS A 109 -6.41 17.11 3.67
N ASP A 110 -7.69 16.95 3.32
CA ASP A 110 -8.58 15.93 3.89
C ASP A 110 -8.83 14.79 2.90
N SER A 111 -9.10 13.60 3.43
CA SER A 111 -9.45 12.41 2.64
C SER A 111 -10.78 12.57 1.92
N VAL A 112 -11.79 13.13 2.59
CA VAL A 112 -13.11 13.43 2.01
C VAL A 112 -12.97 14.43 0.87
N GLY A 113 -12.23 15.52 1.08
CA GLY A 113 -11.98 16.52 0.04
C GLY A 113 -11.21 15.96 -1.16
N TYR A 114 -10.33 14.97 -0.94
CA TYR A 114 -9.65 14.26 -2.02
C TYR A 114 -10.59 13.33 -2.79
N LEU A 115 -11.49 12.62 -2.10
CA LEU A 115 -12.51 11.79 -2.74
C LEU A 115 -13.47 12.61 -3.60
N ASP A 116 -13.97 13.74 -3.08
CA ASP A 116 -14.82 14.67 -3.81
C ASP A 116 -14.08 15.30 -5.00
N HIS A 117 -12.78 15.54 -4.86
CA HIS A 117 -11.96 16.04 -5.94
C HIS A 117 -11.85 15.03 -7.10
N ILE A 118 -11.54 13.77 -6.81
CA ILE A 118 -11.41 12.73 -7.85
C ILE A 118 -12.77 12.43 -8.50
N ASN A 119 -13.85 12.43 -7.72
CA ASN A 119 -15.21 12.24 -8.25
C ASN A 119 -15.77 13.52 -8.92
N GLY A 120 -15.04 14.63 -8.83
CA GLY A 120 -15.45 15.91 -9.38
C GLY A 120 -15.43 15.94 -10.90
N ARG A 121 -16.40 16.66 -11.50
CA ARG A 121 -16.52 16.85 -12.96
C ARG A 121 -15.24 17.40 -13.61
N THR A 122 -14.48 18.21 -12.89
CA THR A 122 -13.24 18.82 -13.39
C THR A 122 -12.11 17.80 -13.52
N HIS A 123 -11.96 16.90 -12.54
CA HIS A 123 -10.98 15.82 -12.57
C HIS A 123 -11.37 14.78 -13.62
N LEU A 124 -12.63 14.34 -13.63
CA LEU A 124 -13.12 13.38 -14.62
C LEU A 124 -13.01 13.91 -16.05
N ARG A 125 -13.25 15.21 -16.27
CA ARG A 125 -13.03 15.84 -17.58
C ARG A 125 -11.56 15.82 -18.01
N ARG A 126 -10.62 16.00 -17.09
CA ARG A 126 -9.18 15.86 -17.36
C ARG A 126 -8.77 14.43 -17.70
N LEU A 127 -9.45 13.45 -17.09
CA LEU A 127 -9.31 12.04 -17.43
C LEU A 127 -10.05 11.63 -18.72
N GLY A 128 -10.87 12.50 -19.30
CA GLY A 128 -11.71 12.14 -20.46
C GLY A 128 -12.91 11.24 -20.12
N GLN A 129 -13.31 11.18 -18.84
CA GLN A 129 -14.47 10.42 -18.36
C GLN A 129 -15.67 11.32 -18.09
N THR A 130 -16.86 10.80 -18.36
CA THR A 130 -18.12 11.45 -17.98
C THR A 130 -18.56 11.03 -16.59
N THR A 131 -19.39 11.84 -15.93
CA THR A 131 -20.05 11.46 -14.66
C THR A 131 -21.24 10.50 -14.86
N ARG A 132 -21.46 10.01 -16.09
CA ARG A 132 -22.57 9.12 -16.41
C ARG A 132 -22.09 7.68 -16.31
N ILE A 133 -22.80 6.90 -15.52
CA ILE A 133 -22.56 5.47 -15.35
C ILE A 133 -23.41 4.71 -16.39
N ALA A 134 -22.87 3.64 -16.96
CA ALA A 134 -23.62 2.74 -17.83
C ALA A 134 -24.71 2.01 -17.03
N ARG A 135 -25.89 1.79 -17.62
CA ARG A 135 -26.92 0.93 -17.01
C ARG A 135 -26.48 -0.52 -17.10
N SER A 136 -26.56 -1.26 -16.00
CA SER A 136 -26.16 -2.67 -15.95
C SER A 136 -27.21 -3.56 -16.61
N THR A 137 -26.74 -4.60 -17.32
CA THR A 137 -27.61 -5.66 -17.85
C THR A 137 -27.86 -6.76 -16.81
N ILE A 138 -28.88 -7.59 -17.01
CA ILE A 138 -29.22 -8.70 -16.09
C ILE A 138 -28.05 -9.69 -15.97
N GLU A 139 -27.36 -9.97 -17.07
CA GLU A 139 -26.22 -10.89 -17.10
C GLU A 139 -25.05 -10.35 -16.27
N GLN A 140 -24.74 -9.05 -16.37
CA GLN A 140 -23.71 -8.41 -15.56
C GLN A 140 -24.02 -8.49 -14.07
N VAL A 141 -25.30 -8.36 -13.68
CA VAL A 141 -25.72 -8.50 -12.28
C VAL A 141 -25.53 -9.93 -11.80
N ARG A 142 -25.93 -10.93 -12.60
CA ARG A 142 -25.72 -12.36 -12.25
C ARG A 142 -24.24 -12.70 -12.09
N ALA A 143 -23.39 -12.26 -13.03
CA ALA A 143 -21.95 -12.44 -12.96
C ALA A 143 -21.34 -11.76 -11.72
N ARG A 144 -21.80 -10.55 -11.37
CA ARG A 144 -21.34 -9.85 -10.18
C ARG A 144 -21.75 -10.55 -8.89
N ILE A 145 -22.97 -11.07 -8.81
CA ILE A 145 -23.44 -11.85 -7.65
C ILE A 145 -22.63 -13.13 -7.49
N ALA A 146 -22.33 -13.85 -8.59
CA ALA A 146 -21.48 -15.04 -8.55
C ALA A 146 -20.07 -14.72 -8.02
N MET A 147 -19.43 -13.67 -8.54
CA MET A 147 -18.13 -13.21 -8.03
C MET A 147 -18.17 -12.83 -6.54
N LEU A 148 -19.24 -12.16 -6.09
CA LEU A 148 -19.38 -11.80 -4.67
C LEU A 148 -19.56 -13.04 -3.80
N ARG A 149 -20.33 -14.04 -4.24
CA ARG A 149 -20.50 -15.30 -3.53
C ARG A 149 -19.18 -16.04 -3.36
N GLU A 150 -18.39 -16.16 -4.42
CA GLU A 150 -17.07 -16.81 -4.33
C GLU A 150 -16.13 -16.02 -3.41
N LYS A 151 -16.06 -14.69 -3.52
CA LYS A 151 -15.26 -13.86 -2.59
C LYS A 151 -15.69 -14.02 -1.13
N THR A 152 -17.00 -14.07 -0.86
CA THR A 152 -17.50 -14.33 0.49
C THR A 152 -17.16 -15.74 0.98
N ARG A 153 -17.19 -16.72 0.09
CA ARG A 153 -16.84 -18.12 0.39
C ARG A 153 -15.35 -18.26 0.67
N GLU A 154 -14.50 -17.62 -0.12
CA GLU A 154 -13.06 -17.53 0.09
C GLU A 154 -12.72 -16.84 1.41
N ALA A 155 -13.37 -15.70 1.70
CA ALA A 155 -13.19 -15.01 2.98
C ALA A 155 -13.65 -15.85 4.19
N ALA A 156 -14.74 -16.62 4.04
CA ALA A 156 -15.21 -17.54 5.07
C ALA A 156 -14.24 -18.73 5.26
N LYS A 157 -13.76 -19.31 4.16
CA LYS A 157 -12.73 -20.36 4.19
C LYS A 157 -11.44 -19.87 4.83
N ALA A 158 -10.92 -18.71 4.43
CA ALA A 158 -9.69 -18.14 4.99
C ALA A 158 -9.79 -17.93 6.51
N LYS A 159 -10.95 -17.46 7.00
CA LYS A 159 -11.21 -17.36 8.45
C LYS A 159 -11.25 -18.74 9.12
N ALA A 160 -11.93 -19.71 8.52
CA ALA A 160 -11.97 -21.07 9.06
C ALA A 160 -10.57 -21.72 9.13
N PHE A 161 -9.76 -21.57 8.06
CA PHE A 161 -8.39 -22.06 8.02
C PHE A 161 -7.51 -21.42 9.11
N ASP A 162 -7.66 -20.13 9.39
CA ASP A 162 -6.94 -19.45 10.49
C ASP A 162 -7.32 -20.06 11.86
N PHE A 163 -8.62 -20.27 12.12
CA PHE A 163 -9.07 -20.89 13.37
C PHE A 163 -8.62 -22.35 13.52
N ASP A 164 -8.73 -23.14 12.46
CA ASP A 164 -8.35 -24.56 12.48
C ASP A 164 -6.83 -24.72 12.63
N GLN A 165 -6.03 -23.95 11.88
CA GLN A 165 -4.58 -23.93 12.02
C GLN A 165 -4.15 -23.50 13.43
N ARG A 166 -4.78 -22.45 13.98
CA ARG A 166 -4.49 -22.01 15.34
C ARG A 166 -4.86 -23.06 16.39
N LEU A 167 -5.94 -23.82 16.17
CA LEU A 167 -6.36 -24.90 17.07
C LEU A 167 -5.42 -26.12 16.97
N GLU A 168 -4.94 -26.45 15.77
CA GLU A 168 -3.94 -27.49 15.55
C GLU A 168 -2.59 -27.13 16.17
N GLU A 169 -2.14 -25.88 16.02
CA GLU A 169 -0.93 -25.39 16.68
C GLU A 169 -1.02 -25.48 18.20
N VAL A 170 -2.17 -25.13 18.79
CA VAL A 170 -2.38 -25.26 20.24
C VAL A 170 -2.32 -26.73 20.66
N ARG A 171 -2.98 -27.63 19.94
CA ARG A 171 -2.93 -29.08 20.22
C ARG A 171 -1.52 -29.64 20.08
N ALA A 172 -0.77 -29.25 19.05
CA ALA A 172 0.60 -29.68 18.84
C ALA A 172 1.53 -29.18 19.95
N LYS A 173 1.37 -27.93 20.40
CA LYS A 173 2.09 -27.38 21.55
C LYS A 173 1.78 -28.13 22.84
N GLU A 174 0.52 -28.45 23.10
CA GLU A 174 0.12 -29.26 24.26
C GLU A 174 0.69 -30.68 24.23
N GLN A 175 0.69 -31.34 23.05
CA GLN A 175 1.28 -32.66 22.87
C GLN A 175 2.80 -32.62 23.09
N ALA A 176 3.50 -31.64 22.51
CA ALA A 176 4.93 -31.46 22.70
C ALA A 176 5.28 -31.25 24.19
N ILE A 177 4.49 -30.45 24.93
CA ILE A 177 4.68 -30.28 26.38
C ILE A 177 4.45 -31.59 27.13
N ARG A 178 3.42 -32.36 26.76
CA ARG A 178 3.11 -33.64 27.40
C ARG A 178 4.21 -34.68 27.15
N ASP A 179 4.76 -34.72 25.95
CA ASP A 179 5.81 -35.66 25.59
C ASP A 179 7.17 -35.25 26.16
N ALA A 180 7.47 -33.95 26.23
CA ALA A 180 8.63 -33.42 26.96
C ALA A 180 8.57 -33.81 28.45
N LYS A 181 7.41 -33.66 29.10
CA LYS A 181 7.22 -34.10 30.51
C LYS A 181 7.37 -35.61 30.69
N LYS A 182 6.94 -36.43 29.72
CA LYS A 182 7.14 -37.88 29.77
C LYS A 182 8.60 -38.26 29.55
N ALA A 183 9.29 -37.60 28.63
CA ALA A 183 10.70 -37.82 28.34
C ALA A 183 11.56 -37.43 29.56
N GLU A 184 11.28 -36.29 30.19
CA GLU A 184 11.94 -35.86 31.43
C GLU A 184 11.73 -36.86 32.57
N LYS A 185 10.50 -37.38 32.75
CA LYS A 185 10.23 -38.43 33.73
C LYS A 185 10.95 -39.75 33.43
N LYS A 186 11.06 -40.14 32.17
CA LYS A 186 11.80 -41.35 31.75
C LYS A 186 13.30 -41.17 31.97
N ALA A 187 13.86 -40.03 31.54
CA ALA A 187 15.27 -39.69 31.74
C ALA A 187 15.61 -39.61 33.24
N ALA A 188 14.74 -39.04 34.08
CA ALA A 188 14.93 -39.04 35.54
C ALA A 188 14.86 -40.45 36.14
N ARG A 189 13.98 -41.32 35.63
CA ARG A 189 13.92 -42.73 36.07
C ARG A 189 15.14 -43.53 35.62
N GLU A 190 15.64 -43.31 34.41
CA GLU A 190 16.86 -43.94 33.88
C GLU A 190 18.11 -43.43 34.58
N ALA A 191 18.22 -42.12 34.84
CA ALA A 191 19.31 -41.55 35.65
C ALA A 191 19.32 -42.15 37.06
N ARG A 192 18.15 -42.26 37.71
CA ARG A 192 18.03 -42.90 39.03
C ARG A 192 18.36 -44.40 39.00
N LEU A 193 18.08 -45.08 37.88
CA LEU A 193 18.43 -46.49 37.70
C LEU A 193 19.95 -46.66 37.50
N ILE A 194 20.58 -45.80 36.70
CA ILE A 194 22.03 -45.81 36.46
C ILE A 194 22.77 -45.50 37.77
N GLU A 195 22.31 -44.52 38.54
CA GLU A 195 22.86 -44.18 39.86
C GLU A 195 22.75 -45.37 40.85
N ALA A 196 21.62 -46.08 40.84
CA ALA A 196 21.43 -47.29 41.67
C ALA A 196 22.27 -48.49 41.22
N VAL A 197 22.69 -48.57 39.95
CA VAL A 197 23.56 -49.64 39.43
C VAL A 197 25.05 -49.34 39.68
N THR A 198 25.42 -48.07 39.85
CA THR A 198 26.81 -47.65 40.13
C THR A 198 27.19 -47.68 41.60
N ASP A 199 26.23 -47.90 42.52
CA ASP A 199 26.45 -47.86 43.97
C ASP A 199 26.41 -49.27 44.60
N PRO A 200 27.54 -49.82 45.10
CA PRO A 200 27.61 -51.20 45.59
C PRO A 200 26.89 -51.46 46.94
N GLN A 201 26.22 -50.46 47.53
CA GLN A 201 25.35 -50.59 48.72
C GLN A 201 23.83 -50.69 48.40
N ALA A 202 23.44 -50.65 47.13
CA ALA A 202 22.02 -50.58 46.73
C ALA A 202 21.21 -51.85 47.06
N ASP A 203 21.83 -53.04 47.07
CA ASP A 203 21.14 -54.30 47.35
C ASP A 203 20.65 -54.43 48.81
N GLU A 204 21.43 -53.93 49.78
CA GLU A 204 21.01 -53.95 51.19
C GLU A 204 19.92 -52.90 51.49
N MET A 205 20.01 -51.71 50.89
CA MET A 205 19.01 -50.66 51.06
C MET A 205 17.68 -50.94 50.34
N ALA A 206 17.69 -51.62 49.19
CA ALA A 206 16.48 -52.04 48.49
C ALA A 206 15.67 -53.09 49.30
N SER A 207 16.38 -53.95 50.04
CA SER A 207 15.78 -54.92 50.95
C SER A 207 15.25 -54.28 52.24
N MET A 208 15.85 -53.18 52.69
CA MET A 208 15.39 -52.40 53.86
C MET A 208 14.19 -51.49 53.54
N MET A 209 14.06 -51.02 52.29
CA MET A 209 12.96 -50.14 51.82
C MET A 209 11.77 -50.90 51.20
N GLY A 210 11.72 -52.23 51.31
CA GLY A 210 10.54 -53.04 50.98
C GLY A 210 10.32 -53.29 49.48
N PHE A 211 11.32 -53.14 48.61
CA PHE A 211 11.25 -53.49 47.18
C PHE A 211 11.47 -55.00 46.92
N GLY A 212 11.30 -55.84 47.93
CA GLY A 212 11.34 -57.29 47.82
C GLY A 212 10.04 -57.86 47.26
N GLY A 213 10.05 -58.24 45.97
CA GLY A 213 9.19 -59.29 45.42
C GLY A 213 7.70 -58.98 45.26
N PHE A 214 7.32 -58.37 44.13
CA PHE A 214 5.93 -58.38 43.67
C PHE A 214 5.62 -59.79 43.12
N GLY A 215 4.78 -60.53 43.85
CA GLY A 215 4.60 -61.98 43.73
C GLY A 215 4.24 -62.49 42.34
N THR A 216 4.99 -63.49 41.87
CA THR A 216 4.55 -64.42 40.82
C THR A 216 3.66 -65.48 41.46
N SER A 217 2.34 -65.32 41.34
CA SER A 217 1.41 -66.42 41.59
C SER A 217 1.37 -67.34 40.38
N LYS A 218 2.07 -68.48 40.47
CA LYS A 218 1.72 -69.67 39.68
C LYS A 218 1.91 -70.91 40.53
N LYS A 219 0.82 -71.38 41.11
CA LYS A 219 0.69 -72.74 41.64
C LYS A 219 0.62 -73.67 40.43
N HIS A 220 1.71 -74.37 40.14
CA HIS A 220 1.77 -75.84 40.20
C HIS A 220 3.21 -76.31 40.03
#